data_AF-A0A1I0M520-F1
#
_entry.id   AF-A0A1I0M520-F1
#
_cell.length_a   1.000
_cell.length_b   1.000
_cell.length_c   1.000
_cell.angle_alpha   90.00
_cell.angle_beta   90.00
_cell.angle_gamma   90.00
#
_symmetry.space_group_name_H-M   'P 1'
#
loop_
_entity.id
_entity.type
_entity.pdbx_description
1 polymer ?
#
loop_
_entity_poly.entity_id
_entity_poly.type
_entity_poly.pdbx_seq_one_letter_code
_entity_poly.pdbx_strand_id
1 'polypeptide(L)'
;MSKKNITLILAGILIQILEFTVKIGDVRIDLFSDIIAYILILIGIMPLVQRNNLFKKSKNTAIKGLIISILVQAINFIDFGEGAGNIDTFTKGLITIFSIYFTYYFTESIMLEAKNQDKSAITRNFRVTWSILGIFIFVYYIAFVSSISILSIGLQAATLLCALYYISIIWTGSTQLYTDKISDHIEL
;
A
#
# COMPACT_ATOMS: atom_id res chain seq x y z
N MET A 1 -10.91 2.67 17.63
CA MET A 1 -10.61 2.31 16.23
C MET A 1 -11.01 0.87 16.02
N SER A 2 -11.87 0.57 15.04
CA SER A 2 -12.26 -0.83 14.80
C SER A 2 -11.12 -1.58 14.14
N LYS A 3 -10.71 -2.72 14.70
CA LYS A 3 -9.71 -3.65 14.11
C LYS A 3 -10.04 -3.91 12.62
N LYS A 4 -11.33 -3.99 12.29
CA LYS A 4 -11.85 -4.18 10.93
C LYS A 4 -11.35 -3.13 9.94
N ASN A 5 -11.28 -1.86 10.34
CA ASN A 5 -10.89 -0.76 9.44
C ASN A 5 -9.41 -0.86 9.05
N ILE A 6 -8.57 -1.28 10.00
CA ILE A 6 -7.13 -1.49 9.77
C ILE A 6 -6.92 -2.73 8.91
N THR A 7 -7.65 -3.82 9.19
CA THR A 7 -7.62 -5.02 8.36
C THR A 7 -7.95 -4.69 6.90
N LEU A 8 -8.97 -3.86 6.65
CA LEU A 8 -9.35 -3.45 5.30
C LEU A 8 -8.23 -2.67 4.58
N ILE A 9 -7.57 -1.73 5.27
CA ILE A 9 -6.44 -0.99 4.71
C ILE A 9 -5.28 -1.94 4.41
N LEU A 10 -4.92 -2.81 5.36
CA LEU A 10 -3.82 -3.75 5.18
C LEU A 10 -4.09 -4.78 4.09
N ALA A 11 -5.34 -5.25 3.96
CA ALA A 11 -5.77 -6.11 2.88
C ALA A 11 -5.68 -5.40 1.52
N GLY A 12 -6.05 -4.14 1.44
CA GLY A 12 -5.88 -3.33 0.23
C GLY A 12 -4.40 -3.16 -0.13
N ILE A 13 -3.53 -2.83 0.83
CA ILE A 13 -2.07 -2.76 0.62
C ILE A 13 -1.51 -4.11 0.15
N LEU A 14 -1.99 -5.22 0.72
CA LEU A 14 -1.57 -6.55 0.30
C LEU A 14 -1.95 -6.81 -1.15
N ILE A 15 -3.19 -6.56 -1.54
CA ILE A 15 -3.69 -6.75 -2.92
C ILE A 15 -2.90 -5.87 -3.89
N GLN A 16 -2.59 -4.63 -3.50
CA GLN A 16 -1.80 -3.68 -4.29
C GLN A 16 -0.34 -4.11 -4.49
N ILE A 17 0.23 -4.90 -3.58
CA ILE A 17 1.60 -5.42 -3.70
C ILE A 17 1.59 -6.82 -4.36
N LEU A 18 0.48 -7.55 -4.22
CA LEU A 18 0.27 -8.88 -4.76
C LEU A 18 -0.04 -8.87 -6.26
N GLU A 19 -0.03 -7.72 -6.94
CA GLU A 19 -0.26 -7.64 -8.39
C GLU A 19 0.63 -8.64 -9.13
N PHE A 20 0.04 -9.80 -9.43
CA PHE A 20 0.69 -10.89 -10.11
C PHE A 20 0.39 -10.69 -11.58
N THR A 21 1.37 -10.10 -12.28
CA THR A 21 1.39 -10.11 -13.75
C THR A 21 1.60 -11.53 -14.26
N VAL A 22 0.59 -12.39 -14.16
CA VAL A 22 0.60 -13.72 -14.74
C VAL A 22 0.17 -13.58 -16.19
N LYS A 23 1.15 -13.52 -17.10
CA LYS A 23 0.91 -13.70 -18.53
C LYS A 23 0.62 -15.19 -18.79
N ILE A 24 -0.64 -15.52 -19.07
CA ILE A 24 -0.99 -16.81 -19.69
C ILE A 24 -1.26 -16.51 -21.18
N GLY A 25 -0.27 -16.79 -22.03
CA GLY A 25 -0.35 -16.47 -23.47
C GLY A 25 -0.27 -14.96 -23.75
N ASP A 26 -1.14 -14.46 -24.63
CA ASP A 26 -1.16 -13.05 -25.09
C ASP A 26 -2.05 -12.13 -24.22
N VAL A 27 -2.75 -12.68 -23.23
CA VAL A 27 -3.66 -11.91 -22.38
C VAL A 27 -2.99 -11.56 -21.05
N ARG A 28 -2.79 -10.26 -20.81
CA ARG A 28 -2.40 -9.71 -19.51
C ARG A 28 -3.64 -9.38 -18.70
N ILE A 29 -3.93 -10.14 -17.65
CA ILE A 29 -5.00 -9.81 -16.70
C ILE A 29 -4.32 -9.33 -15.42
N ASP A 30 -4.18 -8.01 -15.28
CA ASP A 30 -3.53 -7.40 -14.11
C ASP A 30 -4.17 -6.05 -13.71
N LEU A 31 -5.26 -5.66 -14.38
CA LEU A 31 -5.66 -4.25 -14.44
C LEU A 31 -6.65 -3.82 -13.34
N PHE A 32 -7.38 -4.77 -12.75
CA PHE A 32 -8.43 -4.48 -11.76
C PHE A 32 -7.96 -4.57 -10.30
N SER A 33 -6.76 -5.12 -10.05
CA SER A 33 -6.24 -5.35 -8.69
C SER A 33 -6.05 -4.04 -7.94
N ASP A 34 -5.38 -3.07 -8.57
CA ASP A 34 -5.19 -1.72 -8.05
C ASP A 34 -6.48 -0.99 -7.68
N ILE A 35 -7.50 -1.02 -8.55
CA ILE A 35 -8.77 -0.31 -8.31
C ILE A 35 -9.44 -0.89 -7.06
N ILE A 36 -9.48 -2.23 -6.95
CA ILE A 36 -10.04 -2.92 -5.79
C ILE A 36 -9.23 -2.61 -4.53
N ALA A 37 -7.90 -2.61 -4.62
CA ALA A 37 -7.00 -2.28 -3.52
C ALA A 37 -7.26 -0.86 -2.98
N TYR A 38 -7.32 0.14 -3.85
CA TYR A 38 -7.59 1.52 -3.46
C TYR A 38 -9.00 1.70 -2.90
N ILE A 39 -10.01 0.98 -3.40
CA ILE A 39 -11.36 0.98 -2.82
C ILE A 39 -11.34 0.44 -1.39
N LEU A 40 -10.67 -0.69 -1.15
CA LEU A 40 -10.54 -1.27 0.19
C LEU A 40 -9.82 -0.31 1.16
N ILE A 41 -8.72 0.29 0.69
CA ILE A 41 -7.97 1.30 1.42
C ILE A 41 -8.87 2.49 1.80
N LEU A 42 -9.68 2.99 0.86
CA LEU A 42 -10.56 4.14 1.09
C LEU A 42 -11.67 3.83 2.10
N ILE A 43 -12.31 2.67 2.00
CA ILE A 43 -13.32 2.23 2.97
C ILE A 43 -12.72 2.16 4.37
N GLY A 44 -11.52 1.58 4.50
CA GLY A 44 -10.85 1.46 5.78
C GLY A 44 -10.37 2.79 6.37
N ILE A 45 -9.94 3.75 5.53
CA ILE A 45 -9.39 5.03 6.01
C ILE A 45 -10.45 6.09 6.30
N MET A 46 -11.63 6.03 5.67
CA MET A 46 -12.73 6.97 5.92
C MET A 46 -13.02 7.25 7.41
N PRO A 47 -13.21 6.23 8.26
CA PRO A 47 -13.45 6.44 9.69
C PRO A 47 -12.23 6.93 10.48
N LEU A 48 -11.03 6.93 9.88
CA LEU A 48 -9.77 7.34 10.53
C LEU A 48 -9.43 8.81 10.27
N VAL A 49 -10.03 9.43 9.25
CA VAL A 49 -9.74 10.81 8.82
C VAL A 49 -10.03 11.83 9.92
N GLN A 50 -10.98 11.55 10.80
CA GLN A 50 -11.35 12.47 11.89
C GLN A 50 -10.31 12.50 13.02
N ARG A 51 -9.34 11.57 13.05
CA ARG A 51 -8.41 11.42 14.17
C ARG A 51 -7.15 12.27 14.01
N ASN A 52 -6.69 12.49 12.78
CA ASN A 52 -5.45 13.21 12.50
C ASN A 52 -5.44 13.82 11.09
N ASN A 53 -4.87 15.01 10.95
CA ASN A 53 -4.61 15.67 9.68
C ASN A 53 -3.74 14.83 8.72
N LEU A 54 -2.85 13.97 9.25
CA LEU A 54 -2.08 13.03 8.41
C LEU A 54 -2.97 11.94 7.78
N PHE A 55 -4.00 11.45 8.47
CA PHE A 55 -4.97 10.52 7.87
C PHE A 55 -5.78 11.19 6.76
N LYS A 56 -6.06 12.49 6.88
CA LYS A 56 -6.68 13.29 5.80
C LYS A 56 -5.77 13.38 4.58
N LYS A 57 -4.45 13.55 4.77
CA LYS A 57 -3.46 13.51 3.69
C LYS A 57 -3.37 12.12 3.05
N SER A 58 -3.29 11.07 3.85
CA SER A 58 -3.26 9.68 3.38
C SER A 58 -4.51 9.33 2.56
N LYS A 59 -5.71 9.75 2.99
CA LYS A 59 -6.94 9.62 2.20
C LYS A 59 -6.83 10.34 0.86
N ASN A 60 -6.40 11.60 0.84
CA ASN A 60 -6.29 12.36 -0.40
C ASN A 60 -5.31 11.70 -1.38
N THR A 61 -4.22 11.11 -0.88
CA THR A 61 -3.29 10.32 -1.70
C THR A 61 -3.96 9.05 -2.25
N ALA A 62 -4.72 8.32 -1.44
CA ALA A 62 -5.47 7.15 -1.91
C ALA A 62 -6.53 7.48 -2.97
N ILE A 63 -7.22 8.63 -2.85
CA ILE A 63 -8.16 9.10 -3.87
C ILE A 63 -7.43 9.38 -5.19
N LYS A 64 -6.28 10.05 -5.14
CA LYS A 64 -5.46 10.30 -6.34
C LYS A 64 -4.98 8.99 -6.96
N GLY A 65 -4.54 8.04 -6.14
CA GLY A 65 -4.17 6.69 -6.57
C GLY A 65 -5.31 6.00 -7.30
N LEU A 66 -6.53 6.01 -6.74
CA LEU A 66 -7.72 5.43 -7.36
C LEU A 66 -8.06 6.07 -8.73
N ILE A 67 -8.03 7.40 -8.83
CA ILE A 67 -8.29 8.10 -10.09
C ILE A 67 -7.28 7.67 -11.15
N ILE A 68 -6.00 7.57 -10.77
CA ILE A 68 -4.94 7.13 -11.67
C ILE A 68 -5.15 5.69 -12.09
N SER A 69 -5.45 4.76 -11.17
CA SER A 69 -5.74 3.37 -11.50
C SER A 69 -6.92 3.23 -12.48
N ILE A 70 -7.95 4.06 -12.36
CA ILE A 70 -9.07 4.09 -13.32
C ILE A 70 -8.62 4.63 -14.68
N LEU A 71 -7.82 5.70 -14.72
CA LEU A 71 -7.29 6.25 -15.97
C LEU A 71 -6.38 5.24 -16.68
N VAL A 72 -5.52 4.58 -15.92
CA VAL A 72 -4.67 3.48 -16.36
C VAL A 72 -5.51 2.36 -16.98
N GLN A 73 -6.58 1.96 -16.32
CA GLN A 73 -7.50 0.96 -16.84
C GLN A 73 -8.12 1.40 -18.17
N ALA A 74 -8.54 2.67 -18.28
CA ALA A 74 -9.09 3.23 -19.51
C ALA A 74 -8.08 3.25 -20.67
N ILE A 75 -6.80 3.56 -20.38
CA ILE A 75 -5.71 3.54 -21.37
C ILE A 75 -5.45 2.11 -21.86
N ASN A 76 -5.48 1.12 -20.98
CA ASN A 76 -5.26 -0.28 -21.37
C ASN A 76 -6.39 -0.89 -22.22
N PHE A 77 -7.57 -0.27 -22.27
CA PHE A 77 -8.62 -0.64 -23.22
C PHE A 77 -8.36 -0.15 -24.65
N ILE A 78 -7.41 0.77 -24.83
CA ILE A 78 -7.01 1.28 -26.14
C ILE A 78 -5.81 0.44 -26.59
N ASP A 79 -5.93 -0.23 -27.73
CA ASP A 79 -4.84 -0.99 -28.31
C ASP A 79 -3.81 -0.03 -28.93
N PHE A 80 -2.64 0.07 -28.29
CA PHE A 80 -1.55 0.95 -28.71
C PHE A 80 -0.50 0.25 -29.59
N GLY A 81 -0.72 -0.98 -30.04
CA GLY A 81 0.22 -1.70 -30.91
C GLY A 81 1.64 -1.75 -30.32
N GLU A 82 2.66 -1.42 -31.11
CA GLU A 82 4.08 -1.45 -30.70
C GLU A 82 4.42 -0.54 -29.49
N GLY A 83 3.57 0.44 -29.16
CA GLY A 83 3.74 1.33 -28.00
C GLY A 83 3.30 0.74 -26.64
N ALA A 84 2.64 -0.43 -26.64
CA ALA A 84 2.02 -1.00 -25.43
C ALA A 84 3.03 -1.29 -24.30
N GLY A 85 4.28 -1.67 -24.63
CA GLY A 85 5.31 -1.97 -23.63
C GLY A 85 5.78 -0.73 -22.84
N ASN A 86 5.90 0.41 -23.51
CA ASN A 86 6.33 1.67 -22.88
C ASN A 86 5.22 2.25 -22.00
N ILE A 87 3.96 2.12 -22.45
CA ILE A 87 2.78 2.60 -21.71
C ILE A 87 2.57 1.77 -20.44
N ASP A 88 2.70 0.44 -20.49
CA ASP A 88 2.59 -0.44 -19.33
C ASP A 88 3.65 -0.11 -18.27
N THR A 89 4.91 0.08 -18.69
CA THR A 89 6.01 0.44 -17.81
C THR A 89 5.78 1.79 -17.12
N PHE A 90 5.40 2.81 -17.89
CA PHE A 90 5.12 4.15 -17.38
C PHE A 90 3.96 4.15 -16.36
N THR A 91 2.91 3.42 -16.70
CA THR A 91 1.69 3.28 -15.91
C THR A 91 1.94 2.59 -14.57
N LYS A 92 2.68 1.47 -14.58
CA LYS A 92 3.10 0.78 -13.36
C LYS A 92 4.01 1.65 -12.49
N GLY A 93 4.87 2.45 -13.09
CA GLY A 93 5.69 3.43 -12.37
C GLY A 93 4.85 4.47 -11.63
N LEU A 94 3.82 5.02 -12.28
CA LEU A 94 2.89 5.95 -11.65
C LEU A 94 2.16 5.32 -10.46
N ILE A 95 1.56 4.13 -10.65
CA ILE A 95 0.87 3.41 -9.58
C ILE A 95 1.82 3.19 -8.39
N THR A 96 3.03 2.67 -8.65
CA THR A 96 4.07 2.41 -7.64
C THR A 96 4.39 3.65 -6.81
N ILE A 97 4.55 4.82 -7.44
CA ILE A 97 4.82 6.09 -6.75
C ILE A 97 3.67 6.42 -5.79
N PHE A 98 2.42 6.32 -6.24
CA PHE A 98 1.26 6.58 -5.38
C PHE A 98 1.12 5.54 -4.26
N SER A 99 1.46 4.27 -4.49
CA SER A 99 1.53 3.22 -3.48
C SER A 99 2.52 3.59 -2.37
N ILE A 100 3.73 4.02 -2.74
CA ILE A 100 4.77 4.43 -1.78
C ILE A 100 4.34 5.67 -0.99
N TYR A 101 3.79 6.68 -1.66
CA TYR A 101 3.29 7.88 -0.98
C TYR A 101 2.13 7.56 -0.03
N PHE A 102 1.21 6.70 -0.44
CA PHE A 102 0.09 6.30 0.40
C PHE A 102 0.58 5.59 1.68
N THR A 103 1.41 4.56 1.53
CA THR A 103 1.95 3.78 2.65
C THR A 103 2.81 4.65 3.58
N TYR A 104 3.53 5.64 3.04
CA TYR A 104 4.26 6.63 3.84
C TYR A 104 3.32 7.44 4.75
N TYR A 105 2.34 8.12 4.16
CA TYR A 105 1.42 8.97 4.93
C TYR A 105 0.59 8.14 5.90
N PHE A 106 0.22 6.91 5.54
CA PHE A 106 -0.47 5.99 6.44
C PHE A 106 0.39 5.62 7.64
N THR A 107 1.65 5.24 7.42
CA THR A 107 2.59 4.87 8.48
C THR A 107 2.86 6.05 9.42
N GLU A 108 3.13 7.24 8.88
CA GLU A 108 3.34 8.45 9.70
C GLU A 108 2.06 8.85 10.47
N SER A 109 0.86 8.58 9.92
CA SER A 109 -0.40 8.81 10.64
C SER A 109 -0.51 7.94 11.89
N ILE A 110 -0.18 6.64 11.77
CA ILE A 110 -0.16 5.70 12.89
C ILE A 110 0.96 6.06 13.89
N MET A 111 2.12 6.47 13.39
CA MET A 111 3.23 6.92 14.25
C MET A 111 2.85 8.15 15.08
N LEU A 112 2.14 9.13 14.51
CA LEU A 112 1.68 10.28 15.29
C LEU A 112 0.70 9.84 16.38
N GLU A 113 -0.21 8.92 16.08
CA GLU A 113 -1.11 8.38 17.11
C GLU A 113 -0.38 7.61 18.21
N ALA A 114 0.72 6.93 17.88
CA ALA A 114 1.56 6.23 18.85
C ALA A 114 2.37 7.20 19.72
N LYS A 115 2.86 8.30 19.15
CA LYS A 115 3.52 9.37 19.91
C LYS A 115 2.55 10.05 20.88
N ASN A 116 1.32 10.31 20.46
CA ASN A 116 0.29 10.90 21.32
C ASN A 116 -0.19 9.98 22.45
N GLN A 117 0.26 8.71 22.47
CA GLN A 117 -0.03 7.73 23.52
C GLN A 117 1.26 7.33 24.28
N ASP A 118 2.31 8.17 24.20
CA ASP A 118 3.63 7.96 24.82
C ASP A 118 4.37 6.65 24.44
N LYS A 119 3.85 5.91 23.44
CA LYS A 119 4.47 4.68 22.90
C LYS A 119 5.45 4.99 21.77
N SER A 120 6.30 5.99 21.98
CA SER A 120 7.28 6.45 21.00
C SER A 120 8.28 5.36 20.58
N ALA A 121 8.53 4.36 21.44
CA ALA A 121 9.41 3.22 21.13
C ALA A 121 8.94 2.40 19.91
N ILE A 122 7.62 2.26 19.71
CA ILE A 122 7.03 1.50 18.59
C ILE A 122 7.21 2.27 17.26
N THR A 123 7.32 3.60 17.32
CA THR A 123 7.40 4.46 16.12
C THR A 123 8.68 4.27 15.32
N ARG A 124 9.79 3.91 15.98
CA ARG A 124 11.06 3.62 15.30
C ARG A 124 10.94 2.37 14.43
N ASN A 125 10.27 1.34 14.93
CA ASN A 125 10.05 0.10 14.19
C ASN A 125 9.17 0.36 12.96
N PHE A 126 8.09 1.13 13.10
CA PHE A 126 7.23 1.49 11.96
C PHE A 126 7.99 2.20 10.84
N ARG A 127 8.87 3.15 11.19
CA ARG A 127 9.68 3.87 10.21
C ARG A 127 10.65 2.95 9.46
N VAL A 128 11.39 2.11 10.18
CA VAL A 128 12.37 1.19 9.57
C VAL A 128 11.66 0.18 8.68
N THR A 129 10.55 -0.40 9.14
CA THR A 129 9.79 -1.38 8.38
C THR A 129 9.18 -0.78 7.10
N TRP A 130 8.68 0.46 7.15
CA TRP A 130 8.21 1.15 5.95
C TRP A 130 9.35 1.44 4.96
N SER A 131 10.51 1.90 5.44
CA SER A 131 11.66 2.18 4.56
C SER A 131 12.13 0.93 3.82
N ILE A 132 12.17 -0.22 4.51
CA ILE A 132 12.50 -1.51 3.87
C ILE A 132 11.47 -1.82 2.78
N LEU A 133 10.17 -1.73 3.09
CA LEU A 133 9.11 -1.98 2.10
C LEU A 133 9.24 -1.08 0.87
N GLY A 134 9.44 0.24 1.08
CA GLY A 134 9.58 1.21 0.00
C GLY A 134 10.78 0.93 -0.91
N ILE A 135 11.92 0.54 -0.34
CA ILE A 135 13.12 0.16 -1.11
C ILE A 135 12.84 -1.08 -1.96
N PHE A 136 12.23 -2.12 -1.40
CA PHE A 136 11.92 -3.34 -2.14
C PHE A 136 10.93 -3.09 -3.29
N ILE A 137 9.86 -2.33 -3.05
CA ILE A 137 8.91 -1.93 -4.10
C ILE A 137 9.62 -1.15 -5.23
N PHE A 138 10.52 -0.24 -4.87
CA PHE A 138 11.26 0.55 -5.86
C PHE A 138 12.27 -0.29 -6.66
N VAL A 139 13.04 -1.16 -6.01
CA VAL A 139 14.00 -2.05 -6.69
C VAL A 139 13.26 -3.04 -7.59
N TYR A 140 12.09 -3.53 -7.16
CA TYR A 140 11.21 -4.37 -7.99
C TYR A 140 10.77 -3.64 -9.27
N TYR A 141 10.37 -2.38 -9.16
CA TYR A 141 10.04 -1.57 -10.33
C TYR A 141 11.21 -1.42 -11.32
N ILE A 142 12.44 -1.17 -10.82
CA ILE A 142 13.63 -1.07 -11.69
C ILE A 142 13.93 -2.40 -12.40
N ALA A 143 13.78 -3.53 -11.69
CA ALA A 143 13.94 -4.84 -12.29
C ALA A 143 12.87 -5.13 -13.36
N PHE A 144 11.64 -4.66 -13.14
CA PHE A 144 10.55 -4.75 -14.13
C PHE A 144 10.87 -3.97 -15.40
N VAL A 145 11.31 -2.72 -15.29
CA VAL A 145 11.76 -1.89 -16.44
C VAL A 145 12.88 -2.58 -17.21
N SER A 146 13.76 -3.29 -16.51
CA SER A 146 14.95 -3.92 -17.10
C SER A 146 14.64 -5.24 -17.83
N SER A 147 13.38 -5.71 -17.85
CA SER A 147 12.94 -6.94 -18.54
C SER A 147 13.71 -8.22 -18.18
N ILE A 148 14.29 -8.29 -16.97
CA ILE A 148 15.06 -9.46 -16.51
C ILE A 148 14.08 -10.47 -15.87
N SER A 149 13.60 -11.43 -16.66
CA SER A 149 12.49 -12.32 -16.30
C SER A 149 12.74 -13.17 -15.04
N ILE A 150 13.92 -13.79 -14.90
CA ILE A 150 14.22 -14.71 -13.78
C ILE A 150 14.47 -13.96 -12.45
N LEU A 151 15.07 -12.77 -12.52
CA LEU A 151 15.39 -11.96 -11.34
C LEU A 151 14.14 -11.25 -10.79
N SER A 152 13.17 -10.96 -11.67
CA SER A 152 11.89 -10.32 -11.30
C SER A 152 11.00 -11.19 -10.40
N ILE A 153 10.98 -12.52 -10.59
CA ILE A 153 10.16 -13.45 -9.78
C ILE A 153 10.70 -13.55 -8.35
N GLY A 154 12.02 -13.72 -8.20
CA GLY A 154 12.65 -13.76 -6.87
C GLY A 154 12.50 -12.45 -6.11
N LEU A 155 12.61 -11.33 -6.81
CA LEU A 155 12.45 -10.00 -6.24
C LEU A 155 10.99 -9.66 -5.88
N GLN A 156 10.03 -10.15 -6.67
CA GLN A 156 8.60 -10.07 -6.35
C GLN A 156 8.29 -10.86 -5.07
N ALA A 157 8.79 -12.09 -4.95
CA ALA A 157 8.63 -12.89 -3.75
C ALA A 157 9.26 -12.22 -2.52
N ALA A 158 10.43 -11.61 -2.66
CA ALA A 158 11.07 -10.84 -1.59
C ALA A 158 10.21 -9.62 -1.18
N THR A 159 9.68 -8.89 -2.16
CA THR A 159 8.79 -7.73 -1.92
C THR A 159 7.51 -8.16 -1.20
N LEU A 160 6.93 -9.31 -1.56
CA LEU A 160 5.78 -9.88 -0.89
C LEU A 160 6.08 -10.27 0.58
N LEU A 161 7.24 -10.89 0.84
CA LEU A 161 7.67 -11.18 2.21
C LEU A 161 7.84 -9.90 3.03
N CYS A 162 8.42 -8.85 2.44
CA CYS A 162 8.51 -7.53 3.08
C CYS A 162 7.14 -6.91 3.35
N ALA A 163 6.18 -7.08 2.43
CA ALA A 163 4.81 -6.61 2.59
C ALA A 163 4.09 -7.33 3.73
N LEU A 164 4.22 -8.65 3.81
CA LEU A 164 3.65 -9.45 4.90
C LEU A 164 4.28 -9.08 6.25
N TYR A 165 5.59 -8.83 6.28
CA TYR A 165 6.27 -8.35 7.47
C TYR A 165 5.76 -6.96 7.88
N TYR A 166 5.63 -6.03 6.94
CA TYR A 166 5.07 -4.69 7.18
C TYR A 166 3.64 -4.78 7.74
N ILE A 167 2.77 -5.56 7.11
CA ILE A 167 1.38 -5.78 7.53
C ILE A 167 1.34 -6.34 8.95
N SER A 168 2.19 -7.32 9.26
CA SER A 168 2.24 -7.96 10.59
C SER A 168 2.64 -6.97 11.69
N ILE A 169 3.65 -6.13 11.42
CA ILE A 169 4.12 -5.10 12.36
C ILE A 169 3.04 -4.01 12.56
N ILE A 170 2.46 -3.50 11.48
CA ILE A 170 1.41 -2.47 11.56
C ILE A 170 0.16 -3.01 12.26
N TRP A 171 -0.25 -4.25 11.97
CA TRP A 171 -1.37 -4.90 12.64
C TRP A 171 -1.15 -5.06 14.14
N THR A 172 0.02 -5.58 14.53
CA THR A 172 0.37 -5.82 15.94
C THR A 172 0.45 -4.50 16.70
N GLY A 173 1.20 -3.52 16.16
CA GLY A 173 1.36 -2.22 16.80
C GLY A 173 0.05 -1.43 16.85
N SER A 174 -0.79 -1.52 15.81
CA SER A 174 -2.15 -1.00 15.85
C SER A 174 -2.97 -1.64 16.96
N THR A 175 -2.98 -2.97 17.06
CA THR A 175 -3.76 -3.67 18.10
C THR A 175 -3.31 -3.27 19.51
N GLN A 176 -2.01 -3.10 19.74
CA GLN A 176 -1.47 -2.60 21.01
C GLN A 176 -1.86 -1.15 21.32
N LEU A 177 -1.97 -0.29 20.31
CA LEU A 177 -2.43 1.10 20.47
C LEU A 177 -3.92 1.20 20.75
N TYR A 178 -4.72 0.18 20.40
CA TYR A 178 -6.18 0.24 20.51
C TYR A 178 -6.77 -0.64 21.61
N THR A 179 -6.01 -1.58 22.16
CA THR A 179 -6.44 -2.38 23.32
C THR A 179 -6.28 -1.56 24.61
N ASP A 180 -5.22 -0.75 24.72
CA ASP A 180 -4.92 0.01 25.94
C ASP A 180 -5.82 1.25 26.12
N LYS A 181 -6.38 1.80 25.03
CA LYS A 181 -7.42 2.85 25.13
C LYS A 181 -8.69 2.38 25.85
N ILE A 182 -8.91 1.07 25.94
CA ILE A 182 -10.06 0.51 26.65
C ILE A 182 -9.75 0.37 28.14
N SER A 183 -8.50 0.12 28.56
CA SER A 183 -8.15 0.05 29.98
C SER A 183 -8.17 1.42 30.65
N ASP A 184 -7.71 2.48 29.97
CA ASP A 184 -7.71 3.84 30.51
C ASP A 184 -9.13 4.39 30.77
N HIS A 185 -10.16 3.80 30.17
CA HIS A 185 -11.57 4.18 30.38
C HIS A 185 -12.29 3.28 31.40
N ILE A 186 -11.64 2.24 31.94
CA ILE A 186 -12.21 1.36 32.97
C ILE A 186 -11.65 1.73 34.36
N GLU A 187 -10.57 2.50 34.44
CA GLU A 187 -10.01 3.01 35.71
C GLU A 187 -10.57 4.37 36.17
N LEU A 188 -11.73 4.79 35.64
CA LEU A 188 -12.49 5.99 36.08
C LEU A 188 -13.88 5.59 36.57
#